data_AF-A0A1G3L6C8-F1
#
_entry.id   AF-A0A1G3L6C8-F1
#
_cell.length_a   1.000
_cell.length_b   1.000
_cell.length_c   1.000
_cell.angle_alpha   90.00
_cell.angle_beta   90.00
_cell.angle_gamma   90.00
#
_symmetry.space_group_name_H-M   'P 1'
#
loop_
_entity.id
_entity.type
_entity.pdbx_description
1 polymer ?
#
loop_
_entity_poly.entity_id
_entity_poly.type
_entity_poly.pdbx_seq_one_letter_code
_entity_poly.pdbx_strand_id
1 'polypeptide(L)'
;MNRLIFSLILIFIVSFYSFCEDYLRFVSPNNGWTSNRVVTIKGETSVTSGAVKVVYNGIPLRLPIVNGFFERNFVASPGVNNIYAEIVLENKILKDTITFFSKAPAKALKIVLMWDTDGTDVDLHVVEPSGEECYYGYSSTKIGGSLDVDVTNGYGPEVYTLATPTKGTYKISVHYYSDNGYPQTEVKVYAVLYEGTQNEVVKEFSGMLTKTGEVVLIDVVNLE
;
A
#
# COMPACT_ATOMS: atom_id res chain seq x y z
N MET A 1 12.85 -60.94 55.93
CA MET A 1 12.78 -59.49 56.22
C MET A 1 13.16 -58.77 54.93
N ASN A 2 12.18 -58.38 54.12
CA ASN A 2 12.37 -57.86 52.75
C ASN A 2 12.88 -56.42 52.78
N ARG A 3 13.96 -56.12 52.04
CA ARG A 3 14.42 -54.76 51.76
C ARG A 3 13.81 -54.28 50.44
N LEU A 4 12.88 -53.32 50.51
CA LEU A 4 12.44 -52.56 49.35
C LEU A 4 13.50 -51.50 48.99
N ILE A 5 13.97 -51.51 47.75
CA ILE A 5 14.79 -50.45 47.16
C ILE A 5 13.83 -49.53 46.41
N PHE A 6 13.69 -48.28 46.86
CA PHE A 6 13.00 -47.24 46.12
C PHE A 6 13.95 -46.65 45.07
N SER A 7 13.65 -46.87 43.79
CA SER A 7 14.30 -46.18 42.68
C SER A 7 13.62 -44.84 42.47
N LEU A 8 14.34 -43.74 42.69
CA LEU A 8 13.87 -42.38 42.47
C LEU A 8 14.10 -42.02 40.99
N ILE A 9 13.05 -42.03 40.19
CA ILE A 9 13.11 -41.56 38.79
C ILE A 9 13.04 -40.04 38.81
N LEU A 10 14.15 -39.39 38.44
CA LEU A 10 14.23 -37.95 38.27
C LEU A 10 13.69 -37.59 36.88
N ILE A 11 12.49 -37.03 36.81
CA ILE A 11 11.88 -36.55 35.56
C ILE A 11 12.44 -35.15 35.29
N PHE A 12 13.34 -35.03 34.31
CA PHE A 12 13.75 -33.75 33.75
C PHE A 12 12.61 -33.21 32.89
N ILE A 13 11.86 -32.22 33.40
CA ILE A 13 10.95 -31.41 32.59
C ILE A 13 11.83 -30.42 31.80
N VAL A 14 12.11 -30.74 30.55
CA VAL A 14 12.73 -29.78 29.62
C VAL A 14 11.62 -28.85 29.15
N SER A 15 11.56 -27.66 29.72
CA SER A 15 10.71 -26.58 29.21
C SER A 15 11.23 -26.20 27.82
N PHE A 16 10.52 -26.61 26.78
CA PHE A 16 10.73 -26.08 25.43
C PHE A 16 10.31 -24.61 25.43
N TYR A 17 11.27 -23.72 25.57
CA TYR A 17 11.09 -22.34 25.14
C TYR A 17 11.04 -22.35 23.61
N SER A 18 9.84 -22.26 23.03
CA SER A 18 9.70 -21.88 21.63
C SER A 18 10.20 -20.45 21.49
N PHE A 19 11.46 -20.29 21.09
CA PHE A 19 11.91 -19.03 20.51
C PHE A 19 11.17 -18.87 19.18
N CYS A 20 10.15 -18.01 19.15
CA CYS A 20 9.60 -17.55 17.88
C CYS A 20 10.68 -16.69 17.23
N GLU A 21 11.32 -17.20 16.17
CA GLU A 21 12.29 -16.41 15.41
C GLU A 21 11.59 -15.20 14.79
N ASP A 22 12.27 -14.05 14.77
CA ASP A 22 11.72 -12.88 14.10
C ASP A 22 11.64 -13.12 12.59
N TYR A 23 10.49 -12.86 12.00
CA TYR A 23 10.26 -13.09 10.59
C TYR A 23 9.35 -12.06 9.96
N LEU A 24 9.46 -11.92 8.65
CA LEU A 24 8.57 -11.18 7.77
C LEU A 24 8.44 -12.00 6.49
N ARG A 25 7.21 -12.26 6.04
CA ARG A 25 6.97 -12.94 4.76
C ARG A 25 5.70 -12.46 4.09
N PHE A 26 5.72 -12.38 2.77
CA PHE A 26 4.54 -12.25 1.94
C PHE A 26 3.76 -13.57 1.91
N VAL A 27 2.44 -13.43 1.89
CA VAL A 27 1.45 -14.50 1.68
C VAL A 27 0.76 -14.31 0.33
N SER A 28 0.58 -13.05 -0.10
CA SER A 28 0.02 -12.68 -1.40
C SER A 28 0.65 -11.37 -1.90
N PRO A 29 0.81 -11.13 -3.22
CA PRO A 29 0.52 -12.06 -4.33
C PRO A 29 1.37 -13.34 -4.25
N ASN A 30 1.13 -14.32 -5.10
CA ASN A 30 2.04 -15.46 -5.23
C ASN A 30 3.05 -15.16 -6.35
N ASN A 31 4.23 -15.79 -6.29
CA ASN A 31 5.13 -15.83 -7.45
C ASN A 31 4.37 -16.40 -8.66
N GLY A 32 4.64 -15.86 -9.85
CA GLY A 32 4.00 -16.30 -11.09
C GLY A 32 3.34 -15.15 -11.84
N TRP A 33 2.09 -15.32 -12.24
CA TRP A 33 1.37 -14.32 -13.03
C TRP A 33 -0.08 -14.12 -12.60
N THR A 34 -0.64 -12.96 -12.94
CA THR A 34 -2.05 -12.60 -12.74
C THR A 34 -2.59 -11.84 -13.96
N SER A 35 -3.91 -11.88 -14.17
CA SER A 35 -4.63 -10.95 -15.06
C SER A 35 -5.50 -9.96 -14.28
N ASN A 36 -5.58 -10.10 -12.95
CA ASN A 36 -6.33 -9.20 -12.12
C ASN A 36 -5.63 -7.85 -12.06
N ARG A 37 -6.40 -6.78 -12.26
CA ARG A 37 -5.91 -5.41 -12.18
C ARG A 37 -5.57 -5.01 -10.76
N VAL A 38 -6.42 -5.38 -9.81
CA VAL A 38 -6.19 -5.15 -8.38
C VAL A 38 -5.65 -6.44 -7.78
N VAL A 39 -4.54 -6.34 -7.06
CA VAL A 39 -3.93 -7.43 -6.30
C VAL A 39 -3.94 -7.08 -4.82
N THR A 40 -4.08 -8.09 -3.97
CA THR A 40 -3.93 -7.91 -2.53
C THR A 40 -2.50 -8.24 -2.13
N ILE A 41 -1.78 -7.23 -1.65
CA ILE A 41 -0.54 -7.39 -0.91
C ILE A 41 -0.94 -7.89 0.47
N LYS A 42 -0.47 -9.06 0.86
CA LYS A 42 -0.74 -9.66 2.16
C LYS A 42 0.54 -10.29 2.69
N GLY A 43 0.78 -10.18 3.98
CA GLY A 43 1.86 -10.91 4.61
C GLY A 43 1.66 -11.07 6.10
N GLU A 44 2.64 -11.72 6.71
CA GLU A 44 2.68 -11.98 8.13
C GLU A 44 4.10 -11.79 8.69
N THR A 45 4.18 -11.52 9.98
CA THR A 45 5.41 -11.21 10.69
C THR A 45 5.29 -11.58 12.16
N SER A 46 6.43 -11.79 12.82
CA SER A 46 6.50 -11.94 14.28
C SER A 46 6.12 -10.67 15.05
N VAL A 47 6.15 -9.50 14.40
CA VAL A 47 5.81 -8.21 15.00
C VAL A 47 4.30 -8.07 15.11
N THR A 48 3.76 -7.79 16.31
CA THR A 48 2.31 -7.83 16.54
C THR A 48 1.57 -6.55 16.17
N SER A 49 2.25 -5.40 16.15
CA SER A 49 1.67 -4.08 15.91
C SER A 49 2.67 -3.08 15.30
N GLY A 50 2.17 -1.94 14.82
CA GLY A 50 2.98 -0.93 14.13
C GLY A 50 2.67 -0.92 12.63
N ALA A 51 3.68 -0.67 11.80
CA ALA A 51 3.51 -0.69 10.35
C ALA A 51 4.71 -1.35 9.66
N VAL A 52 4.44 -2.02 8.54
CA VAL A 52 5.46 -2.49 7.61
C VAL A 52 5.63 -1.49 6.48
N LYS A 53 6.88 -1.21 6.10
CA LYS A 53 7.16 -0.50 4.85
C LYS A 53 7.13 -1.51 3.73
N VAL A 54 6.23 -1.31 2.78
CA VAL A 54 6.19 -2.05 1.51
C VAL A 54 6.63 -1.11 0.41
N VAL A 55 7.37 -1.57 -0.58
CA VAL A 55 7.69 -0.78 -1.77
C VAL A 55 7.24 -1.55 -3.00
N TYR A 56 6.33 -0.95 -3.76
CA TYR A 56 5.73 -1.52 -4.96
C TYR A 56 6.29 -0.81 -6.18
N ASN A 57 7.16 -1.48 -6.96
CA ASN A 57 7.81 -0.89 -8.14
C ASN A 57 8.43 0.50 -7.86
N GLY A 58 9.05 0.66 -6.68
CA GLY A 58 9.65 1.92 -6.26
C GLY A 58 8.72 2.88 -5.49
N ILE A 59 7.41 2.67 -5.49
CA ILE A 59 6.45 3.47 -4.71
C ILE A 59 6.36 2.93 -3.28
N PRO A 60 6.78 3.68 -2.25
CA PRO A 60 6.69 3.25 -0.86
C PRO A 60 5.26 3.36 -0.31
N LEU A 61 4.83 2.32 0.39
CA LEU A 61 3.58 2.17 1.11
C LEU A 61 3.85 1.86 2.58
N ARG A 62 3.05 2.39 3.50
CA ARG A 62 2.99 1.95 4.90
C ARG A 62 1.74 1.14 5.11
N LEU A 63 1.86 -0.10 5.58
CA LEU A 63 0.69 -0.93 5.87
C LEU A 63 0.64 -1.22 7.37
N PRO A 64 -0.51 -1.00 8.05
CA PRO A 64 -0.62 -1.28 9.47
C PRO A 64 -0.50 -2.79 9.70
N ILE A 65 0.17 -3.15 10.80
CA ILE A 65 0.29 -4.52 11.28
C ILE A 65 -0.72 -4.72 12.39
N VAL A 66 -1.59 -5.72 12.24
CA VAL A 66 -2.59 -6.11 13.24
C VAL A 66 -2.44 -7.59 13.54
N ASN A 67 -2.06 -7.93 14.77
CA ASN A 67 -1.87 -9.31 15.24
C ASN A 67 -0.90 -10.12 14.35
N GLY A 68 0.18 -9.48 13.88
CA GLY A 68 1.17 -10.14 13.03
C GLY A 68 0.82 -10.20 11.55
N PHE A 69 -0.29 -9.58 11.12
CA PHE A 69 -0.72 -9.56 9.72
C PHE A 69 -0.76 -8.14 9.16
N PHE A 70 -0.46 -8.01 7.88
CA PHE A 70 -0.66 -6.78 7.12
C PHE A 70 -1.30 -7.11 5.77
N GLU A 71 -2.17 -6.23 5.29
CA GLU A 71 -2.72 -6.33 3.94
C GLU A 71 -3.13 -4.99 3.34
N ARG A 72 -3.12 -4.93 2.01
CA ARG A 72 -3.66 -3.81 1.23
C ARG A 72 -3.91 -4.20 -0.22
N ASN A 73 -4.99 -3.70 -0.80
CA ASN A 73 -5.21 -3.78 -2.24
C ASN A 73 -4.34 -2.73 -2.96
N PHE A 74 -3.81 -3.10 -4.12
CA PHE A 74 -3.01 -2.22 -4.96
C PHE A 74 -3.26 -2.50 -6.44
N VAL A 75 -3.15 -1.46 -7.28
CA VAL A 75 -3.28 -1.61 -8.73
C VAL A 75 -1.97 -2.13 -9.31
N ALA A 76 -2.03 -3.32 -9.92
CA ALA A 76 -0.88 -3.95 -10.53
C ALA A 76 -0.43 -3.22 -11.81
N SER A 77 0.88 -2.96 -11.90
CA SER A 77 1.50 -2.45 -13.12
C SER A 77 1.49 -3.55 -14.20
N PRO A 78 1.31 -3.23 -15.49
CA PRO A 78 1.48 -4.22 -16.55
C PRO A 78 2.91 -4.75 -16.56
N GLY A 79 3.09 -6.04 -16.86
CA GLY A 79 4.42 -6.67 -16.91
C GLY A 79 4.95 -7.08 -15.54
N VAL A 80 6.26 -6.94 -15.31
CA VAL A 80 6.91 -7.42 -14.08
C VAL A 80 6.67 -6.44 -12.93
N ASN A 81 6.16 -6.95 -11.82
CA ASN A 81 5.98 -6.22 -10.58
C ASN A 81 6.93 -6.78 -9.53
N ASN A 82 7.72 -5.92 -8.91
CA ASN A 82 8.65 -6.23 -7.83
C ASN A 82 8.16 -5.52 -6.56
N ILE A 83 7.90 -6.32 -5.53
CA ILE A 83 7.46 -5.82 -4.22
C ILE A 83 8.48 -6.28 -3.20
N TYR A 84 8.96 -5.37 -2.36
CA TYR A 84 9.70 -5.75 -1.16
C TYR A 84 9.05 -5.15 0.09
N ALA A 85 9.15 -5.87 1.20
CA ALA A 85 8.72 -5.41 2.50
C ALA A 85 9.91 -5.31 3.45
N GLU A 86 9.86 -4.35 4.37
CA GLU A 86 10.90 -4.08 5.35
C GLU A 86 10.28 -3.70 6.70
N ILE A 87 10.77 -4.32 7.77
CA ILE A 87 10.54 -3.90 9.16
C ILE A 87 11.91 -3.69 9.81
N VAL A 88 12.15 -2.48 10.31
CA VAL A 88 13.37 -2.14 11.04
C VAL A 88 13.12 -2.37 12.54
N LEU A 89 13.86 -3.30 13.12
CA LEU A 89 13.90 -3.55 14.57
C LEU A 89 15.19 -2.97 15.15
N GLU A 90 15.31 -2.91 16.48
CA GLU A 90 16.47 -2.30 17.17
C GLU A 90 17.83 -2.85 16.68
N ASN A 91 17.90 -4.17 16.43
CA ASN A 91 19.17 -4.86 16.13
C ASN A 91 19.20 -5.58 14.77
N LYS A 92 18.11 -5.53 13.99
CA LYS A 92 18.01 -6.24 12.71
C LYS A 92 16.97 -5.59 11.81
N ILE A 93 17.06 -5.89 10.52
CA ILE A 93 16.03 -5.53 9.55
C ILE A 93 15.44 -6.82 9.00
N LEU A 94 14.13 -6.99 9.14
CA LEU A 94 13.38 -8.07 8.51
C LEU A 94 13.01 -7.64 7.11
N LYS A 95 13.20 -8.53 6.12
CA LYS A 95 12.89 -8.25 4.72
C LYS A 95 12.26 -9.47 4.07
N ASP A 96 11.35 -9.20 3.14
CA ASP A 96 10.92 -10.20 2.17
C ASP A 96 10.73 -9.53 0.81
N THR A 97 10.76 -10.31 -0.26
CA THR A 97 10.60 -9.82 -1.63
C THR A 97 9.83 -10.81 -2.45
N ILE A 98 8.93 -10.29 -3.28
CA ILE A 98 8.16 -11.08 -4.21
C ILE A 98 8.10 -10.41 -5.58
N THR A 99 8.11 -11.25 -6.62
CA THR A 99 7.97 -10.80 -8.00
C THR A 99 6.85 -11.57 -8.67
N PHE A 100 6.00 -10.87 -9.42
CA PHE A 100 4.98 -11.49 -10.25
C PHE A 100 4.76 -10.72 -11.56
N PHE A 101 4.24 -11.40 -12.56
CA PHE A 101 3.92 -10.82 -13.86
C PHE A 101 2.43 -10.50 -13.97
N SER A 102 2.06 -9.28 -14.31
CA SER A 102 0.69 -8.89 -14.57
C SER A 102 0.42 -8.81 -16.07
N LYS A 103 -0.64 -9.48 -16.51
CA LYS A 103 -1.25 -9.33 -17.83
C LYS A 103 -2.38 -8.30 -17.84
N ALA A 104 -2.59 -7.57 -16.73
CA ALA A 104 -3.59 -6.52 -16.68
C ALA A 104 -3.27 -5.46 -17.76
N PRO A 105 -4.31 -4.92 -18.44
CA PRO A 105 -4.11 -3.88 -19.45
C PRO A 105 -3.39 -2.67 -18.86
N ALA A 106 -2.50 -2.07 -19.65
CA ALA A 106 -1.74 -0.90 -19.22
C ALA A 106 -2.66 0.31 -18.97
N LYS A 107 -2.24 1.15 -18.02
CA LYS A 107 -2.86 2.44 -17.72
C LYS A 107 -1.83 3.52 -17.95
N ALA A 108 -2.05 4.34 -18.98
CA ALA A 108 -1.08 5.37 -19.36
C ALA A 108 -1.03 6.54 -18.38
N LEU A 109 -2.02 6.70 -17.51
CA LEU A 109 -1.95 7.57 -16.35
C LEU A 109 -2.44 6.81 -15.11
N LYS A 110 -1.64 6.85 -14.05
CA LYS A 110 -2.01 6.37 -12.71
C LYS A 110 -1.60 7.42 -11.68
N ILE A 111 -2.53 7.78 -10.80
CA ILE A 111 -2.28 8.68 -9.67
C ILE A 111 -2.47 7.85 -8.40
N VAL A 112 -1.45 7.79 -7.55
CA VAL A 112 -1.47 7.08 -6.27
C VAL A 112 -1.35 8.10 -5.15
N LEU A 113 -2.36 8.21 -4.31
CA LEU A 113 -2.35 8.98 -3.08
C LEU A 113 -2.00 8.06 -1.90
N MET A 114 -1.13 8.54 -1.01
CA MET A 114 -0.73 7.94 0.25
C MET A 114 -0.67 9.02 1.32
N TRP A 115 -0.83 8.66 2.59
CA TRP A 115 -0.62 9.59 3.70
C TRP A 115 0.04 8.92 4.90
N ASP A 116 0.55 9.71 5.84
CA ASP A 116 1.46 9.21 6.88
C ASP A 116 0.83 9.03 8.26
N THR A 117 -0.43 9.41 8.43
CA THR A 117 -1.20 9.24 9.67
C THR A 117 -2.14 8.03 9.59
N ASP A 118 -1.95 7.04 10.46
CA ASP A 118 -2.84 5.88 10.56
C ASP A 118 -4.22 6.27 11.06
N GLY A 119 -5.23 5.48 10.69
CA GLY A 119 -6.58 5.68 11.21
C GLY A 119 -7.30 6.88 10.61
N THR A 120 -6.75 7.60 9.63
CA THR A 120 -7.41 8.74 8.98
C THR A 120 -7.93 8.40 7.59
N ASP A 121 -8.77 9.29 7.05
CA ASP A 121 -9.40 9.18 5.73
C ASP A 121 -9.08 10.41 4.88
N VAL A 122 -8.50 10.18 3.69
CA VAL A 122 -8.07 11.25 2.78
C VAL A 122 -8.48 10.87 1.35
N ASP A 123 -9.40 11.65 0.77
CA ASP A 123 -9.91 11.38 -0.56
C ASP A 123 -9.00 11.96 -1.66
N LEU A 124 -8.85 11.23 -2.75
CA LEU A 124 -8.23 11.68 -4.00
C LEU A 124 -9.29 12.27 -4.94
N HIS A 125 -9.00 13.48 -5.43
CA HIS A 125 -9.81 14.18 -6.40
C HIS A 125 -8.98 14.47 -7.65
N VAL A 126 -9.41 13.94 -8.80
CA VAL A 126 -8.73 14.15 -10.09
C VAL A 126 -9.68 14.85 -11.06
N VAL A 127 -9.43 16.13 -11.35
CA VAL A 127 -10.17 16.88 -12.38
C VAL A 127 -9.46 16.70 -13.72
N GLU A 128 -10.17 16.10 -14.67
CA GLU A 128 -9.70 15.79 -16.02
C GLU A 128 -9.76 17.01 -16.95
N PRO A 129 -9.13 16.98 -18.14
CA PRO A 129 -9.12 18.10 -19.08
C PRO A 129 -10.51 18.59 -19.52
N SER A 130 -11.52 17.73 -19.46
CA SER A 130 -12.92 18.06 -19.76
C SER A 130 -13.59 18.93 -18.68
N GLY A 131 -12.97 19.05 -17.50
CA GLY A 131 -13.56 19.61 -16.28
C GLY A 131 -14.36 18.60 -15.46
N GLU A 132 -14.47 17.35 -15.90
CA GLU A 132 -15.07 16.27 -15.10
C GLU A 132 -14.12 15.82 -13.99
N GLU A 133 -14.67 15.52 -12.82
CA GLU A 133 -13.90 15.15 -11.63
C GLU A 133 -14.15 13.69 -11.27
N CYS A 134 -13.06 12.94 -11.06
CA CYS A 134 -13.11 11.61 -10.47
C CYS A 134 -12.77 11.68 -8.98
N TYR A 135 -13.64 11.16 -8.14
CA TYR A 135 -13.49 11.08 -6.68
C TYR A 135 -14.40 9.97 -6.13
N TYR A 136 -14.39 9.71 -4.82
CA TYR A 136 -15.21 8.67 -4.17
C TYR A 136 -16.68 8.65 -4.63
N GLY A 137 -17.35 9.81 -4.68
CA GLY A 137 -18.75 9.94 -5.08
C GLY A 137 -19.00 9.85 -6.60
N TYR A 138 -17.94 9.90 -7.42
CA TYR A 138 -17.99 9.76 -8.87
C TYR A 138 -16.73 9.03 -9.38
N SER A 139 -16.64 7.74 -9.08
CA SER A 139 -15.43 6.91 -9.27
C SER A 139 -15.22 6.44 -10.71
N SER A 140 -16.00 6.91 -11.68
CA SER A 140 -15.89 6.55 -13.10
C SER A 140 -16.30 7.72 -14.00
N THR A 141 -15.35 8.25 -14.76
CA THR A 141 -15.56 9.41 -15.65
C THR A 141 -15.90 8.99 -17.08
N LYS A 142 -16.38 9.94 -17.89
CA LYS A 142 -16.79 9.69 -19.28
C LYS A 142 -15.63 9.28 -20.18
N ILE A 143 -14.40 9.74 -19.89
CA ILE A 143 -13.22 9.35 -20.67
C ILE A 143 -12.59 8.04 -20.17
N GLY A 144 -13.19 7.39 -19.17
CA GLY A 144 -12.76 6.10 -18.64
C GLY A 144 -11.72 6.18 -17.52
N GLY A 145 -11.63 7.34 -16.85
CA GLY A 145 -10.89 7.50 -15.60
C GLY A 145 -11.64 6.77 -14.50
N SER A 146 -10.91 6.12 -13.60
CA SER A 146 -11.53 5.32 -12.53
C SER A 146 -10.70 5.33 -11.25
N LEU A 147 -11.39 5.46 -10.11
CA LEU A 147 -10.83 5.22 -8.79
C LEU A 147 -10.84 3.71 -8.51
N ASP A 148 -9.75 3.02 -8.84
CA ASP A 148 -9.66 1.55 -8.79
C ASP A 148 -9.43 1.00 -7.37
N VAL A 149 -8.77 1.79 -6.51
CA VAL A 149 -8.54 1.48 -5.10
C VAL A 149 -8.89 2.73 -4.31
N ASP A 150 -9.70 2.53 -3.28
CA ASP A 150 -10.21 3.56 -2.39
C ASP A 150 -10.11 2.99 -0.97
N VAL A 151 -9.22 3.55 -0.17
CA VAL A 151 -8.93 3.10 1.19
C VAL A 151 -9.37 4.18 2.14
N THR A 152 -10.47 3.94 2.84
CA THR A 152 -11.06 4.92 3.74
C THR A 152 -10.49 4.90 5.16
N ASN A 153 -9.45 4.07 5.39
CA ASN A 153 -8.82 3.95 6.70
C ASN A 153 -7.40 3.41 6.60
N GLY A 154 -6.48 4.08 7.29
CA GLY A 154 -5.08 3.69 7.41
C GLY A 154 -4.16 4.72 6.77
N TYR A 155 -3.16 4.28 6.01
CA TYR A 155 -2.19 5.13 5.31
C TYR A 155 -2.51 5.25 3.79
N GLY A 156 -3.74 4.94 3.39
CA GLY A 156 -4.13 4.74 1.99
C GLY A 156 -3.76 3.36 1.42
N PRO A 157 -3.63 3.21 0.08
CA PRO A 157 -3.71 4.26 -0.93
C PRO A 157 -5.13 4.54 -1.42
N GLU A 158 -5.30 5.69 -2.06
CA GLU A 158 -6.28 5.83 -3.15
C GLU A 158 -5.57 5.83 -4.51
N VAL A 159 -6.17 5.20 -5.52
CA VAL A 159 -5.55 5.02 -6.84
C VAL A 159 -6.53 5.34 -7.96
N TYR A 160 -6.32 6.48 -8.63
CA TYR A 160 -6.96 6.79 -9.90
C TYR A 160 -6.15 6.21 -11.06
N THR A 161 -6.80 5.66 -12.08
CA THR A 161 -6.13 5.30 -13.34
C THR A 161 -6.96 5.61 -14.58
N LEU A 162 -6.26 5.82 -15.70
CA LEU A 162 -6.85 6.10 -17.01
C LEU A 162 -6.01 5.42 -18.10
N ALA A 163 -6.69 4.65 -18.97
CA ALA A 163 -6.02 3.87 -20.02
C ALA A 163 -5.51 4.73 -21.16
N THR A 164 -6.37 5.65 -21.61
CA THR A 164 -6.15 6.50 -22.77
C THR A 164 -6.39 7.96 -22.37
N PRO A 165 -5.42 8.59 -21.67
CA PRO A 165 -5.57 9.96 -21.22
C PRO A 165 -5.69 10.91 -22.42
N THR A 166 -6.64 11.83 -22.33
CA THR A 166 -6.77 12.92 -23.28
C THR A 166 -5.69 13.96 -23.02
N LYS A 167 -5.24 14.64 -24.06
CA LYS A 167 -4.29 15.75 -23.90
C LYS A 167 -4.92 16.87 -23.08
N GLY A 168 -4.11 17.51 -22.24
CA GLY A 168 -4.52 18.63 -21.42
C GLY A 168 -4.10 18.50 -19.97
N THR A 169 -4.78 19.25 -19.12
CA THR A 169 -4.46 19.44 -17.71
C THR A 169 -5.30 18.52 -16.84
N TYR A 170 -4.62 17.70 -16.04
CA TYR A 170 -5.19 16.93 -14.93
C TYR A 170 -4.83 17.62 -13.62
N LYS A 171 -5.82 18.09 -12.86
CA LYS A 171 -5.59 18.71 -11.54
C LYS A 171 -5.76 17.65 -10.46
N ILE A 172 -4.80 17.54 -9.57
CA ILE A 172 -4.81 16.54 -8.50
C ILE A 172 -4.98 17.27 -7.18
N SER A 173 -6.12 17.06 -6.54
CA SER A 173 -6.42 17.58 -5.22
C SER A 173 -6.61 16.43 -4.24
N VAL A 174 -6.45 16.72 -2.96
CA VAL A 174 -6.74 15.79 -1.87
C VAL A 174 -7.69 16.47 -0.88
N HIS A 175 -8.54 15.68 -0.24
CA HIS A 175 -9.53 16.16 0.73
C HIS A 175 -9.33 15.45 2.06
N TYR A 176 -9.14 16.20 3.15
CA TYR A 176 -8.99 15.60 4.47
C TYR A 176 -10.35 15.21 5.06
N TYR A 177 -10.94 14.11 4.58
CA TYR A 177 -12.32 13.74 4.88
C TYR A 177 -12.58 13.49 6.37
N SER A 178 -11.74 12.69 7.02
CA SER A 178 -11.86 12.38 8.45
C SER A 178 -10.49 12.31 9.11
N ASP A 179 -10.23 13.25 10.02
CA ASP A 179 -8.97 13.31 10.77
C ASP A 179 -8.87 12.33 11.94
N ASN A 180 -10.00 11.78 12.40
CA ASN A 180 -10.08 10.90 13.57
C ASN A 180 -9.26 11.39 14.80
N GLY A 181 -9.23 12.71 15.00
CA GLY A 181 -8.53 13.37 16.12
C GLY A 181 -7.06 13.69 15.86
N TYR A 182 -6.52 13.41 14.66
CA TYR A 182 -5.16 13.78 14.26
C TYR A 182 -5.17 15.08 13.45
N PRO A 183 -4.74 16.22 13.98
CA PRO A 183 -4.95 17.51 13.31
C PRO A 183 -4.16 17.71 12.01
N GLN A 184 -3.21 16.84 11.69
CA GLN A 184 -2.38 16.96 10.50
C GLN A 184 -1.99 15.61 9.91
N THR A 185 -1.79 15.57 8.60
CA THR A 185 -1.27 14.41 7.87
C THR A 185 -0.49 14.89 6.63
N GLU A 186 0.70 14.33 6.41
CA GLU A 186 1.46 14.56 5.18
C GLU A 186 0.94 13.59 4.11
N VAL A 187 0.60 14.14 2.94
CA VAL A 187 0.22 13.34 1.78
C VAL A 187 1.39 13.25 0.80
N LYS A 188 1.49 12.09 0.14
CA LYS A 188 2.32 11.89 -1.04
C LYS A 188 1.47 11.44 -2.20
N VAL A 189 1.67 12.08 -3.34
CA VAL A 189 1.00 11.74 -4.59
C VAL A 189 2.05 11.33 -5.62
N TYR A 190 1.88 10.15 -6.20
CA TYR A 190 2.70 9.68 -7.31
C TYR A 190 1.87 9.69 -8.59
N ALA A 191 2.28 10.50 -9.57
CA ALA A 191 1.75 10.44 -10.92
C ALA A 191 2.68 9.58 -11.79
N VAL A 192 2.22 8.39 -12.16
CA VAL A 192 2.90 7.46 -13.06
C VAL A 192 2.29 7.59 -14.45
N LEU A 193 3.10 8.04 -15.41
CA LEU A 193 2.74 8.17 -16.81
C LEU A 193 3.37 7.02 -17.59
N TYR A 194 2.63 6.44 -18.53
CA TYR A 194 3.07 5.37 -19.44
C TYR A 194 3.72 4.18 -18.72
N GLU A 195 3.10 3.75 -17.61
CA GLU A 195 3.61 2.67 -16.77
C GLU A 195 3.90 1.39 -17.55
N GLY A 196 5.05 0.76 -17.26
CA GLY A 196 5.53 -0.47 -17.89
C GLY A 196 6.12 -0.28 -19.28
N THR A 197 6.30 0.97 -19.74
CA THR A 197 6.91 1.28 -21.04
C THR A 197 8.28 1.95 -20.89
N GLN A 198 9.06 2.03 -21.97
CA GLN A 198 10.33 2.77 -21.99
C GLN A 198 10.17 4.28 -21.73
N ASN A 199 8.94 4.81 -21.85
CA ASN A 199 8.60 6.21 -21.64
C ASN A 199 7.99 6.43 -20.25
N GLU A 200 8.09 5.46 -19.34
CA GLU A 200 7.55 5.59 -18.00
C GLU A 200 8.14 6.82 -17.30
N VAL A 201 7.28 7.65 -16.71
CA VAL A 201 7.68 8.81 -15.90
C VAL A 201 6.92 8.75 -14.59
N VAL A 202 7.65 8.79 -13.48
CA VAL A 202 7.07 8.93 -12.14
C VAL A 202 7.35 10.34 -11.65
N LYS A 203 6.29 11.08 -11.29
CA LYS A 203 6.38 12.36 -10.58
C LYS A 203 5.89 12.17 -9.15
N GLU A 204 6.65 12.65 -8.19
CA GLU A 204 6.29 12.65 -6.77
C GLU A 204 5.95 14.07 -6.34
N PHE A 205 4.83 14.22 -5.66
CA PHE A 205 4.36 15.46 -5.07
C PHE A 205 4.03 15.21 -3.60
N SER A 206 4.13 16.26 -2.78
CA SER A 206 3.80 16.19 -1.36
C SER A 206 2.97 17.39 -0.96
N GLY A 207 2.09 17.19 0.02
CA GLY A 207 1.30 18.26 0.63
C GLY A 207 1.11 18.00 2.11
N MET A 208 0.72 19.05 2.83
CA MET A 208 0.35 18.96 4.23
C MET A 208 -1.13 19.31 4.37
N LEU A 209 -1.86 18.43 5.04
CA LEU A 209 -3.21 18.66 5.50
C LEU A 209 -3.14 19.00 6.99
N THR A 210 -3.82 20.05 7.42
CA THR A 210 -3.82 20.65 8.75
C THR A 210 -5.22 20.80 9.37
N LYS A 211 -6.29 20.38 8.68
CA LYS A 211 -7.67 20.55 9.12
C LYS A 211 -8.65 19.62 8.40
N THR A 212 -9.49 18.89 9.16
CA THR A 212 -10.65 18.16 8.61
C THR A 212 -11.50 19.03 7.67
N GLY A 213 -11.86 18.45 6.53
CA GLY A 213 -12.67 19.04 5.48
C GLY A 213 -11.92 20.02 4.57
N GLU A 214 -10.61 20.21 4.76
CA GLU A 214 -9.82 21.01 3.82
C GLU A 214 -9.60 20.25 2.50
N VAL A 215 -9.57 21.01 1.40
CA VAL A 215 -9.21 20.48 0.09
C VAL A 215 -7.98 21.24 -0.40
N VAL A 216 -6.92 20.51 -0.73
CA VAL A 216 -5.65 21.10 -1.19
C VAL A 216 -5.36 20.60 -2.60
N LEU A 217 -5.11 21.54 -3.52
CA LEU A 217 -4.53 21.22 -4.82
C LEU A 217 -3.06 20.86 -4.60
N ILE A 218 -2.69 19.61 -4.89
CA ILE A 218 -1.33 19.10 -4.73
C ILE A 218 -0.47 19.50 -5.91
N ASP A 219 -0.91 19.16 -7.13
CA ASP A 219 -0.21 19.56 -8.36
C ASP A 219 -1.12 19.41 -9.59
N VAL A 220 -0.56 19.76 -10.74
CA VAL A 220 -1.13 19.64 -12.08
C VAL A 220 -0.23 18.78 -12.96
N VAL A 221 -0.81 17.74 -13.56
CA VAL A 221 -0.15 16.95 -14.61
C VAL A 221 -0.66 17.40 -15.96
N ASN A 222 0.23 17.99 -16.77
CA ASN A 222 -0.05 18.33 -18.16
C ASN A 222 0.43 17.21 -19.08
N LEU A 223 -0.46 16.76 -19.97
CA LEU A 223 -0.17 15.79 -21.02
C LEU A 223 -0.28 16.48 -22.39
N GLU A 224 0.81 16.42 -23.17
CA GLU A 224 0.95 17.11 -24.46
C GLU A 224 0.68 16.25 -25.68
#